data_AF-A0AAV7IT54-F1
#
_entry.id   AF-A0AAV7IT54-F1
#
_cell.length_a   1.000
_cell.length_b   1.000
_cell.length_c   1.000
_cell.angle_alpha   90.00
_cell.angle_beta   90.00
_cell.angle_gamma   90.00
#
_symmetry.space_group_name_H-M   'P 1'
#
loop_
_entity.id
_entity.type
_entity.pdbx_description
1 polymer ?
#
loop_
_entity_poly.entity_id
_entity_poly.type
_entity_poly.pdbx_seq_one_letter_code
_entity_poly.pdbx_strand_id
1 'polypeptide(L)'
;MKKYLNSLKLTKNQKDNRFSKNNIDKILNDITEEIAMEAFSTPPPQPLVHAVMDKVKCTRESLFVGGRYMKLSRKLSQTPWFVNGQKKMETSVQDILCKQIVNYTRAESFKFLSSGREDIDVRTINIGRPFAIELINPKITIFSSETFRKLVVQINDSSELVKISSHLRILSPFDLKKLKEGENVKKKFYRALCFIKSSENSLSLEKINLIKNLKIKQKTPIRVLHRRPLASRDRTVHQLRARYLSHAEIREIQEKNPNKKFDYSIMGKFFIVDIKTQAGTYIKEFIHGDFERTKPNLCDLLGVDLDIVALDVTSINLHWP
;
A
#
# COMPACT_ATOMS: atom_id res chain seq x y z
N MET A 1 37.09 33.20 -14.00
CA MET A 1 36.13 32.23 -13.39
C MET A 1 34.67 32.35 -13.89
N LYS A 2 33.94 33.47 -13.73
CA LYS A 2 32.51 33.61 -14.18
C LYS A 2 32.28 33.29 -15.68
N LYS A 3 33.23 33.66 -16.56
CA LYS A 3 33.19 33.34 -18.01
C LYS A 3 33.35 31.84 -18.28
N TYR A 4 34.24 31.15 -17.56
CA TYR A 4 34.53 29.71 -17.71
C TYR A 4 33.48 28.82 -17.01
N LEU A 5 32.95 29.25 -15.86
CA LEU A 5 31.83 28.60 -15.19
C LEU A 5 30.53 28.66 -16.00
N ASN A 6 30.33 29.73 -16.78
CA ASN A 6 29.19 29.85 -17.69
C ASN A 6 29.33 28.99 -18.96
N SER A 7 30.55 28.66 -19.41
CA SER A 7 30.77 27.81 -20.59
C SER A 7 30.61 26.31 -20.29
N LEU A 8 30.80 25.88 -19.04
CA LEU A 8 30.74 24.46 -18.64
C LEU A 8 29.33 23.85 -18.51
N LYS A 9 28.25 24.56 -18.88
CA LYS A 9 26.83 24.09 -18.78
C LYS A 9 26.53 23.34 -17.46
N LEU A 10 27.12 23.78 -16.35
CA LEU A 10 26.91 23.12 -15.07
C LEU A 10 25.51 23.45 -14.56
N THR A 11 24.79 22.41 -14.15
CA THR A 11 23.45 22.51 -13.57
C THR A 11 23.48 23.39 -12.34
N LYS A 12 23.10 24.66 -12.51
CA LYS A 12 22.68 25.52 -11.39
C LYS A 12 21.54 24.79 -10.69
N ASN A 13 21.71 24.46 -9.41
CA ASN A 13 20.54 24.23 -8.57
C ASN A 13 19.81 25.57 -8.50
N GLN A 14 18.75 25.70 -9.30
CA GLN A 14 18.01 26.93 -9.59
C GLN A 14 17.43 27.65 -8.36
N LYS A 15 17.54 27.08 -7.16
CA LYS A 15 16.97 27.65 -5.94
C LYS A 15 17.95 28.42 -5.05
N ASP A 16 19.27 28.35 -5.27
CA ASP A 16 20.19 28.87 -4.24
C ASP A 16 21.54 29.45 -4.70
N ASN A 17 21.86 29.54 -6.00
CA ASN A 17 23.14 30.07 -6.49
C ASN A 17 24.43 29.46 -5.86
N ARG A 18 24.33 28.35 -5.14
CA ARG A 18 25.44 27.71 -4.43
C ARG A 18 26.03 26.56 -5.24
N PHE A 19 27.35 26.58 -5.43
CA PHE A 19 28.12 25.47 -5.97
C PHE A 19 28.36 24.43 -4.87
N SER A 20 28.19 23.14 -5.18
CA SER A 20 28.56 22.07 -4.25
C SER A 20 30.08 21.84 -4.30
N LYS A 21 30.66 21.37 -3.19
CA LYS A 21 32.09 20.99 -3.15
C LYS A 21 32.45 20.03 -4.28
N ASN A 22 31.66 18.97 -4.48
CA ASN A 22 31.89 18.00 -5.56
C ASN A 22 31.88 18.61 -6.96
N ASN A 23 31.09 19.66 -7.20
CA ASN A 23 31.12 20.35 -8.49
C ASN A 23 32.40 21.18 -8.63
N ILE A 24 32.83 21.85 -7.56
CA ILE A 24 34.10 22.59 -7.54
C ILE A 24 35.27 21.64 -7.76
N ASP A 25 35.31 20.49 -7.06
CA ASP A 25 36.38 19.49 -7.21
C ASP A 25 36.46 18.97 -8.65
N LYS A 26 35.32 18.71 -9.31
CA LYS A 26 35.31 18.33 -10.73
C LYS A 26 35.90 19.42 -11.63
N ILE A 27 35.51 20.68 -11.42
CA ILE A 27 36.04 21.80 -12.21
C ILE A 27 37.55 21.93 -12.01
N LEU A 28 38.03 21.80 -10.77
CA LEU A 28 39.45 21.90 -10.47
C LEU A 28 40.27 20.74 -11.04
N ASN A 29 39.66 19.57 -11.26
CA ASN A 29 40.31 18.46 -11.96
C ASN A 29 40.36 18.65 -13.48
N ASP A 30 39.40 19.37 -14.05
CA ASP A 30 39.27 19.56 -15.51
C ASP A 30 39.86 20.89 -16.02
N ILE A 31 40.34 21.77 -15.12
CA ILE A 31 40.92 23.07 -15.46
C ILE A 31 42.36 22.89 -15.96
N THR A 32 42.75 23.65 -16.99
CA THR A 32 44.16 23.68 -17.44
C THR A 32 44.97 24.63 -16.56
N GLU A 33 46.29 24.45 -16.54
CA GLU A 33 47.20 25.26 -15.72
C GLU A 33 47.14 26.74 -16.08
N GLU A 34 47.03 27.07 -17.38
CA GLU A 34 46.95 28.46 -17.84
C GLU A 34 45.73 29.17 -17.26
N ILE A 35 44.58 28.48 -17.28
CA ILE A 35 43.32 29.03 -16.77
C ILE A 35 43.36 29.11 -15.24
N ALA A 36 44.02 28.16 -14.58
CA ALA A 36 44.19 28.20 -13.13
C ALA A 36 45.09 29.38 -12.69
N MET A 37 46.20 29.62 -13.38
CA MET A 37 47.10 30.74 -13.11
C MET A 37 46.49 32.11 -13.42
N GLU A 38 45.65 32.22 -14.46
CA GLU A 38 44.89 33.45 -14.73
C GLU A 38 43.81 33.70 -13.65
N ALA A 39 43.20 32.63 -13.13
CA ALA A 39 42.04 32.73 -12.24
C ALA A 39 42.40 32.82 -10.75
N PHE A 40 43.57 32.32 -10.32
CA PHE A 40 43.96 32.21 -8.92
C PHE A 40 45.42 32.57 -8.70
N SER A 41 45.71 33.19 -7.56
CA SER A 41 47.08 33.40 -7.10
C SER A 41 47.67 32.14 -6.48
N THR A 42 48.91 31.84 -6.83
CA THR A 42 49.69 30.71 -6.31
C THR A 42 51.01 31.23 -5.74
N PRO A 43 51.23 31.15 -4.41
CA PRO A 43 50.34 30.58 -3.39
C PRO A 43 49.11 31.46 -3.11
N PRO A 44 48.01 30.87 -2.59
CA PRO A 44 46.83 31.64 -2.20
C PRO A 44 47.15 32.62 -1.06
N PRO A 45 46.54 33.81 -1.04
CA PRO A 45 46.78 34.81 0.00
C PRO A 45 46.25 34.32 1.34
N GLN A 46 46.87 34.80 2.42
CA GLN A 46 46.38 34.51 3.77
C GLN A 46 44.96 35.09 3.96
N PRO A 47 43.98 34.28 4.38
CA PRO A 47 42.64 34.79 4.64
C PRO A 47 42.64 35.77 5.81
N LEU A 48 41.93 36.90 5.66
CA LEU A 48 41.81 37.96 6.67
C LEU A 48 40.80 37.63 7.78
N VAL A 49 39.98 36.61 7.57
CA VAL A 49 38.93 36.19 8.51
C VAL A 49 38.95 34.68 8.69
N HIS A 50 38.56 34.24 9.88
CA HIS A 50 38.37 32.82 10.16
C HIS A 50 37.05 32.33 9.57
N ALA A 51 37.01 31.03 9.22
CA ALA A 51 35.76 30.39 8.87
C ALA A 51 34.78 30.46 10.05
N VAL A 52 33.57 30.95 9.78
CA VAL A 52 32.50 31.01 10.78
C VAL A 52 31.60 29.79 10.64
N MET A 53 31.17 29.25 11.78
CA MET A 53 30.20 28.17 11.82
C MET A 53 28.83 28.73 11.43
N ASP A 54 28.39 28.45 10.21
CA ASP A 54 27.09 28.91 9.70
C ASP A 54 25.91 28.23 10.43
N LYS A 55 25.93 26.90 10.53
CA LYS A 55 24.82 26.13 11.12
C LYS A 55 25.25 24.81 11.73
N VAL A 56 24.82 24.55 12.97
CA VAL A 56 24.86 23.21 13.58
C VAL A 56 23.49 22.57 13.46
N LYS A 57 23.43 21.36 12.91
CA LYS A 57 22.20 20.57 12.85
C LYS A 57 22.44 19.21 13.51
N CYS A 58 21.63 18.90 14.52
CA CYS A 58 21.58 17.57 15.11
C CYS A 58 20.34 16.84 14.60
N THR A 59 20.54 15.65 14.03
CA THR A 59 19.47 14.79 13.51
C THR A 59 19.65 13.38 14.03
N ARG A 60 18.53 12.67 14.18
CA ARG A 60 18.53 11.23 14.47
C ARG A 60 18.26 10.44 13.20
N GLU A 61 18.84 9.25 13.14
CA GLU A 61 18.52 8.26 12.11
C GLU A 61 17.04 7.89 12.14
N SER A 62 16.55 7.41 11.00
CA SER A 62 15.15 7.01 10.89
C SER A 62 14.90 5.73 11.68
N LEU A 63 13.75 5.67 12.35
CA LEU A 63 13.31 4.51 13.11
C LEU A 63 12.12 3.85 12.42
N PHE A 64 12.11 2.53 12.34
CA PHE A 64 11.02 1.79 11.72
C PHE A 64 10.19 1.07 12.76
N VAL A 65 8.89 1.34 12.79
CA VAL A 65 7.91 0.64 13.65
C VAL A 65 6.92 -0.09 12.76
N GLY A 66 6.59 -1.34 13.07
CA GLY A 66 5.65 -2.11 12.25
C GLY A 66 4.77 -3.06 13.02
N GLY A 67 3.74 -3.53 12.32
CA GLY A 67 2.65 -4.34 12.85
C GLY A 67 1.78 -4.91 11.74
N ARG A 68 0.58 -5.36 12.11
CA ARG A 68 -0.49 -5.70 11.19
C ARG A 68 -1.72 -4.87 11.51
N TYR A 69 -2.42 -4.42 10.47
CA TYR A 69 -3.68 -3.69 10.61
C TYR A 69 -4.85 -4.45 10.00
N MET A 70 -6.00 -4.40 10.66
CA MET A 70 -7.30 -4.68 10.08
C MET A 70 -7.94 -3.38 9.62
N LYS A 71 -8.53 -3.42 8.43
CA LYS A 71 -9.35 -2.35 7.89
C LYS A 71 -10.79 -2.86 7.85
N LEU A 72 -11.64 -2.31 8.71
CA LEU A 72 -13.02 -2.75 8.89
C LEU A 72 -14.00 -1.95 8.01
N SER A 73 -13.63 -0.73 7.63
CA SER A 73 -14.43 0.15 6.78
C SER A 73 -14.34 -0.20 5.28
N ARG A 74 -15.47 -0.11 4.57
CA ARG A 74 -15.57 -0.11 3.09
C ARG A 74 -15.59 1.31 2.48
N LYS A 75 -15.32 2.33 3.29
CA LYS A 75 -15.34 3.74 2.88
C LYS A 75 -14.06 4.43 3.33
N LEU A 76 -12.94 3.71 3.32
CA LEU A 76 -11.65 4.21 3.80
C LEU A 76 -10.53 3.91 2.81
N SER A 77 -9.75 4.92 2.45
CA SER A 77 -8.55 4.74 1.63
C SER A 77 -7.37 4.24 2.47
N GLN A 78 -6.44 3.47 1.88
CA GLN A 78 -5.26 3.01 2.62
C GLN A 78 -4.28 4.16 2.93
N THR A 79 -4.10 5.06 1.98
CA THR A 79 -3.26 6.27 2.10
C THR A 79 -4.10 7.48 1.72
N PRO A 80 -3.75 8.69 2.19
CA PRO A 80 -4.50 9.91 1.88
C PRO A 80 -4.81 10.02 0.39
N TRP A 81 -6.09 10.19 0.06
CA TRP A 81 -6.54 10.25 -1.33
C TRP A 81 -6.76 11.69 -1.76
N PHE A 82 -5.89 12.16 -2.65
CA PHE A 82 -5.98 13.47 -3.28
C PHE A 82 -6.38 13.33 -4.74
N VAL A 83 -7.24 14.23 -5.21
CA VAL A 83 -7.57 14.43 -6.63
C VAL A 83 -7.50 15.93 -6.89
N ASN A 84 -6.65 16.35 -7.82
CA ASN A 84 -6.40 17.78 -8.13
C ASN A 84 -6.07 18.61 -6.87
N GLY A 85 -5.24 18.06 -5.98
CA GLY A 85 -4.84 18.71 -4.72
C GLY A 85 -5.90 18.69 -3.61
N GLN A 86 -7.15 18.32 -3.91
CA GLN A 86 -8.22 18.26 -2.91
C GLN A 86 -8.30 16.88 -2.26
N LYS A 87 -8.41 16.86 -0.93
CA LYS A 87 -8.57 15.65 -0.14
C LYS A 87 -9.98 15.08 -0.38
N LYS A 88 -10.09 13.90 -0.98
CA LYS A 88 -11.38 13.25 -1.28
C LYS A 88 -11.98 12.48 -0.11
N MET A 89 -11.17 12.18 0.91
CA MET A 89 -11.61 11.51 2.12
C MET A 89 -11.01 12.21 3.32
N GLU A 90 -11.77 12.32 4.40
CA GLU A 90 -11.32 12.98 5.62
C GLU A 90 -10.07 12.32 6.22
N THR A 91 -9.99 10.99 6.15
CA THR A 91 -8.91 10.20 6.74
C THR A 91 -8.56 8.97 5.89
N SER A 92 -7.52 8.25 6.31
CA SER A 92 -7.01 7.03 5.67
C SER A 92 -6.49 6.04 6.72
N VAL A 93 -6.25 4.78 6.33
CA VAL A 93 -5.61 3.78 7.20
C VAL A 93 -4.28 4.31 7.74
N GLN A 94 -3.46 4.89 6.85
CA GLN A 94 -2.20 5.54 7.20
C GLN A 94 -2.40 6.62 8.27
N ASP A 95 -3.35 7.54 8.08
CA ASP A 95 -3.56 8.65 9.03
C ASP A 95 -3.93 8.13 10.42
N ILE A 96 -4.84 7.17 10.49
CA ILE A 96 -5.33 6.59 11.76
C ILE A 96 -4.19 5.88 12.50
N LEU A 97 -3.45 4.99 11.80
CA LEU A 97 -2.38 4.21 12.42
C LEU A 97 -1.17 5.06 12.82
N CYS A 98 -0.77 6.01 11.98
CA CYS A 98 0.48 6.74 12.17
C CYS A 98 0.35 7.88 13.19
N LYS A 99 -0.84 8.49 13.33
CA LYS A 99 -1.02 9.70 14.17
C LYS A 99 -0.48 9.52 15.58
N GLN A 100 -0.89 8.46 16.29
CA GLN A 100 -0.46 8.25 17.68
C GLN A 100 1.04 7.91 17.79
N ILE A 101 1.57 7.12 16.85
CA ILE A 101 2.98 6.73 16.83
C ILE A 101 3.88 7.94 16.55
N VAL A 102 3.50 8.79 15.61
CA VAL A 102 4.23 10.02 15.26
C VAL A 102 4.17 11.02 16.41
N ASN A 103 3.00 11.21 17.03
CA ASN A 103 2.85 12.07 18.19
C ASN A 103 3.72 11.61 19.37
N TYR A 104 3.72 10.31 19.66
CA TYR A 104 4.54 9.72 20.72
C TYR A 104 6.03 9.91 20.45
N THR A 105 6.48 9.67 19.22
CA THR A 105 7.91 9.72 18.86
C THR A 105 8.43 11.12 18.61
N ARG A 106 7.52 12.09 18.43
CA ARG A 106 7.82 13.46 17.99
C ARG A 106 8.67 13.47 16.72
N ALA A 107 8.37 12.57 15.79
CA ALA A 107 9.03 12.51 14.50
C ALA A 107 8.70 13.75 13.68
N GLU A 108 9.68 14.25 12.92
CA GLU A 108 9.52 15.43 12.06
C GLU A 108 8.59 15.14 10.87
N SER A 109 8.69 13.92 10.34
CA SER A 109 7.83 13.41 9.29
C SER A 109 7.83 11.88 9.33
N PHE A 110 7.02 11.25 8.49
CA PHE A 110 6.97 9.80 8.40
C PHE A 110 6.70 9.32 6.99
N LYS A 111 7.07 8.07 6.69
CA LYS A 111 6.65 7.35 5.48
C LYS A 111 5.95 6.06 5.87
N PHE A 112 4.81 5.79 5.24
CA PHE A 112 4.04 4.58 5.46
C PHE A 112 4.35 3.55 4.36
N LEU A 113 4.61 2.32 4.78
CA LEU A 113 4.86 1.18 3.91
C LEU A 113 3.91 0.05 4.30
N SER A 114 3.50 -0.74 3.32
CA SER A 114 2.66 -1.93 3.57
C SER A 114 2.95 -3.01 2.55
N SER A 115 2.67 -4.28 2.91
CA SER A 115 2.81 -5.41 2.00
C SER A 115 1.63 -5.44 1.00
N GLY A 116 1.63 -4.47 0.09
CA GLY A 116 0.58 -4.24 -0.91
C GLY A 116 -0.63 -3.43 -0.39
N ARG A 117 -1.65 -3.31 -1.24
CA ARG A 117 -2.80 -2.42 -1.02
C ARG A 117 -4.13 -3.10 -1.34
N GLU A 118 -5.18 -2.65 -0.69
CA GLU A 118 -6.58 -2.93 -1.00
C GLU A 118 -7.32 -1.67 -1.50
N ASP A 119 -8.40 -1.88 -2.25
CA ASP A 119 -9.28 -0.81 -2.71
C ASP A 119 -10.08 -0.20 -1.52
N ILE A 120 -10.72 0.95 -1.76
CA ILE A 120 -11.45 1.71 -0.73
C ILE A 120 -12.60 0.88 -0.12
N ASP A 121 -13.29 0.13 -0.96
CA ASP A 121 -14.46 -0.70 -0.65
C ASP A 121 -14.11 -2.11 -0.15
N VAL A 122 -12.82 -2.43 -0.05
CA VAL A 122 -12.32 -3.74 0.38
C VAL A 122 -11.91 -3.68 1.85
N ARG A 123 -12.35 -4.64 2.66
CA ARG A 123 -11.87 -4.79 4.03
C ARG A 123 -10.61 -5.64 4.08
N THR A 124 -9.83 -5.49 5.12
CA THR A 124 -8.73 -6.39 5.49
C THR A 124 -9.02 -6.90 6.89
N ILE A 125 -9.30 -8.19 7.04
CA ILE A 125 -9.81 -8.77 8.29
C ILE A 125 -8.88 -9.86 8.85
N ASN A 126 -9.29 -10.50 9.95
CA ASN A 126 -8.56 -11.56 10.65
C ASN A 126 -7.17 -11.09 11.11
N ILE A 127 -6.11 -11.72 10.59
CA ILE A 127 -4.71 -11.41 10.94
C ILE A 127 -4.27 -10.02 10.46
N GLY A 128 -5.02 -9.39 9.55
CA GLY A 128 -4.68 -8.07 9.02
C GLY A 128 -3.53 -8.05 8.01
N ARG A 129 -3.19 -6.86 7.52
CA ARG A 129 -2.11 -6.59 6.57
C ARG A 129 -0.85 -6.08 7.28
N PRO A 130 0.33 -6.64 6.96
CA PRO A 130 1.64 -6.09 7.33
C PRO A 130 1.85 -4.63 6.93
N PHE A 131 2.31 -3.81 7.87
CA PHE A 131 2.73 -2.44 7.61
C PHE A 131 3.98 -2.05 8.40
N ALA A 132 4.67 -1.02 7.91
CA ALA A 132 5.79 -0.36 8.54
C ALA A 132 5.64 1.16 8.44
N ILE A 133 6.16 1.88 9.42
CA ILE A 133 6.23 3.33 9.47
C ILE A 133 7.69 3.70 9.65
N GLU A 134 8.26 4.39 8.66
CA GLU A 134 9.55 5.05 8.78
C GLU A 134 9.33 6.40 9.46
N LEU A 135 9.86 6.57 10.66
CA LEU A 135 9.81 7.80 11.43
C LEU A 135 11.09 8.59 11.15
N ILE A 136 10.96 9.79 10.60
CA ILE A 136 12.09 10.64 10.22
C ILE A 136 12.46 11.56 11.39
N ASN A 137 13.74 11.55 11.78
CA ASN A 137 14.28 12.37 12.86
C ASN A 137 13.48 12.29 14.19
N PRO A 138 13.07 11.08 14.66
CA PRO A 138 12.27 10.91 15.87
C PRO A 138 13.04 11.36 17.11
N LYS A 139 12.38 12.05 18.05
CA LYS A 139 13.02 12.48 19.31
C LYS A 139 13.00 11.41 20.38
N ILE A 140 12.07 10.45 20.29
CA ILE A 140 11.97 9.29 21.17
C ILE A 140 12.18 8.03 20.33
N THR A 141 13.19 7.23 20.69
CA THR A 141 13.62 6.04 19.94
C THR A 141 13.62 4.75 20.74
N ILE A 142 13.43 4.82 22.06
CA ILE A 142 13.43 3.67 22.96
C ILE A 142 11.98 3.34 23.30
N PHE A 143 11.60 2.07 23.07
CA PHE A 143 10.25 1.57 23.32
C PHE A 143 10.33 0.35 24.22
N SER A 144 9.55 0.36 25.30
CA SER A 144 9.29 -0.85 26.07
C SER A 144 8.09 -1.61 25.48
N SER A 145 7.96 -2.89 25.81
CA SER A 145 6.79 -3.69 25.45
C SER A 145 5.48 -3.05 25.96
N GLU A 146 5.53 -2.43 27.14
CA GLU A 146 4.39 -1.73 27.74
C GLU A 146 4.02 -0.46 26.96
N THR A 147 5.02 0.30 26.48
CA THR A 147 4.78 1.43 25.58
C THR A 147 4.07 0.99 24.31
N PHE A 148 4.53 -0.09 23.67
CA PHE A 148 3.87 -0.59 22.46
C PHE A 148 2.44 -1.05 22.75
N ARG A 149 2.20 -1.73 23.88
CA ARG A 149 0.85 -2.14 24.28
C ARG A 149 -0.08 -0.95 24.45
N LYS A 150 0.37 0.11 25.14
CA LYS A 150 -0.41 1.35 25.33
C LYS A 150 -0.71 2.02 23.99
N LEU A 151 0.25 2.10 23.08
CA LEU A 151 0.04 2.65 21.74
C LEU A 151 -1.00 1.86 20.93
N VAL A 152 -0.95 0.53 20.98
CA VAL A 152 -1.93 -0.33 20.31
C VAL A 152 -3.34 -0.07 20.84
N VAL A 153 -3.52 0.00 22.17
CA VAL A 153 -4.80 0.31 22.80
C VAL A 153 -5.30 1.69 22.35
N GLN A 154 -4.46 2.73 22.45
CA GLN A 154 -4.82 4.08 22.04
C GLN A 154 -5.22 4.18 20.56
N ILE A 155 -4.50 3.49 19.67
CA ILE A 155 -4.82 3.48 18.24
C ILE A 155 -6.15 2.75 18.00
N ASN A 156 -6.35 1.60 18.64
CA ASN A 156 -7.58 0.83 18.51
C ASN A 156 -8.78 1.59 19.05
N ASP A 157 -8.65 2.30 20.17
CA ASP A 157 -9.74 3.08 20.76
C ASP A 157 -10.03 4.38 19.99
N SER A 158 -9.08 4.85 19.17
CA SER A 158 -9.23 6.08 18.39
C SER A 158 -10.16 5.95 17.17
N SER A 159 -10.44 4.72 16.72
CA SER A 159 -11.29 4.50 15.54
C SER A 159 -11.85 3.08 15.47
N GLU A 160 -13.11 2.97 15.03
CA GLU A 160 -13.72 1.70 14.64
C GLU A 160 -13.40 1.29 13.20
N LEU A 161 -12.76 2.16 12.41
CA LEU A 161 -12.53 1.91 10.98
C LEU A 161 -11.31 1.01 10.74
N VAL A 162 -10.32 1.07 11.63
CA VAL A 162 -9.03 0.39 11.53
C VAL A 162 -8.59 -0.02 12.92
N LYS A 163 -8.06 -1.23 13.06
CA LYS A 163 -7.47 -1.73 14.31
C LYS A 163 -6.10 -2.31 14.02
N ILE A 164 -5.13 -2.14 14.91
CA ILE A 164 -3.91 -2.95 14.94
C ILE A 164 -4.27 -4.32 15.51
N SER A 165 -3.92 -5.37 14.75
CA SER A 165 -4.22 -6.77 15.05
C SER A 165 -3.02 -7.58 15.55
N SER A 166 -1.87 -6.93 15.74
CA SER A 166 -0.64 -7.56 16.24
C SER A 166 0.06 -6.68 17.27
N HIS A 167 1.10 -7.21 17.92
CA HIS A 167 2.05 -6.35 18.62
C HIS A 167 2.78 -5.45 17.62
N LEU A 168 3.12 -4.24 18.08
CA LEU A 168 4.06 -3.36 17.39
C LEU A 168 5.48 -3.75 17.79
N ARG A 169 6.42 -3.59 16.86
CA ARG A 169 7.85 -3.77 17.13
C ARG A 169 8.72 -2.83 16.31
N ILE A 170 9.94 -2.61 16.77
CA ILE A 170 11.00 -1.99 15.97
C ILE A 170 11.38 -2.97 14.86
N LEU A 171 11.58 -2.44 13.65
CA LEU A 171 11.91 -3.20 12.47
C LEU A 171 13.36 -3.00 12.07
N SER A 172 14.00 -4.10 11.69
CA SER A 172 15.32 -4.12 11.07
C SER A 172 15.22 -3.89 9.55
N PRO A 173 16.34 -3.57 8.87
CA PRO A 173 16.39 -3.58 7.40
C PRO A 173 15.93 -4.91 6.77
N PHE A 174 16.20 -6.03 7.45
CA PHE A 174 15.76 -7.36 7.03
C PHE A 174 14.22 -7.50 7.06
N ASP A 175 13.57 -6.91 8.06
CA ASP A 175 12.11 -6.87 8.14
C ASP A 175 11.48 -6.09 6.99
N LEU A 176 12.09 -4.95 6.63
CA LEU A 176 11.63 -4.13 5.50
C LEU A 176 11.77 -4.88 4.17
N LYS A 177 12.85 -5.64 4.00
CA LYS A 177 13.04 -6.52 2.82
C LYS A 177 11.94 -7.58 2.75
N LYS A 178 11.65 -8.27 3.87
CA LYS A 178 10.55 -9.25 3.96
C LYS A 178 9.19 -8.64 3.64
N LEU A 179 8.91 -7.42 4.11
CA LEU A 179 7.66 -6.71 3.81
C LEU A 179 7.50 -6.50 2.29
N LYS A 180 8.58 -6.07 1.61
CA LYS A 180 8.59 -5.82 0.16
C LYS A 180 8.51 -7.10 -0.67
N GLU A 181 9.19 -8.17 -0.25
CA GLU A 181 9.07 -9.49 -0.88
C GLU A 181 7.65 -10.07 -0.71
N GLY A 182 7.06 -9.85 0.47
CA GLY A 182 5.69 -10.22 0.82
C GLY A 182 4.64 -9.73 -0.19
N GLU A 183 4.82 -8.52 -0.69
CA GLU A 183 3.91 -7.90 -1.66
C GLU A 183 3.83 -8.68 -2.99
N ASN A 184 4.98 -9.18 -3.46
CA ASN A 184 5.18 -9.71 -4.80
C ASN A 184 5.12 -11.24 -4.88
N VAL A 185 5.47 -11.93 -3.80
CA VAL A 185 5.67 -13.39 -3.84
C VAL A 185 4.54 -14.12 -3.12
N LYS A 186 4.00 -13.55 -2.04
CA LYS A 186 3.16 -14.31 -1.13
C LYS A 186 1.72 -14.40 -1.63
N LYS A 187 1.16 -15.60 -1.46
CA LYS A 187 -0.24 -15.90 -1.77
C LYS A 187 -1.16 -15.04 -0.91
N LYS A 188 -2.24 -14.58 -1.51
CA LYS A 188 -3.26 -13.76 -0.84
C LYS A 188 -4.57 -14.54 -0.80
N PHE A 189 -5.31 -14.36 0.29
CA PHE A 189 -6.59 -15.01 0.52
C PHE A 189 -7.66 -13.93 0.58
N TYR A 190 -8.75 -14.22 -0.12
CA TYR A 190 -9.87 -13.32 -0.27
C TYR A 190 -11.17 -14.05 0.01
N ARG A 191 -12.17 -13.30 0.45
CA ARG A 191 -13.56 -13.72 0.49
C ARG A 191 -14.39 -12.70 -0.27
N ALA A 192 -15.13 -13.13 -1.27
CA ALA A 192 -16.02 -12.29 -2.04
C ALA A 192 -17.47 -12.74 -1.85
N LEU A 193 -18.37 -11.77 -1.67
CA LEU A 193 -19.80 -11.96 -1.83
C LEU A 193 -20.14 -11.66 -3.29
N CYS A 194 -20.63 -12.67 -4.00
CA CYS A 194 -20.98 -12.59 -5.40
C CYS A 194 -22.50 -12.63 -5.58
N PHE A 195 -22.96 -12.05 -6.68
CA PHE A 195 -24.35 -12.02 -7.10
C PHE A 195 -24.47 -12.57 -8.53
N ILE A 196 -25.44 -13.45 -8.75
CA ILE A 196 -25.78 -13.98 -10.07
C ILE A 196 -26.76 -13.03 -10.74
N LYS A 197 -26.41 -12.49 -11.91
CA LYS A 197 -27.24 -11.52 -12.64
C LYS A 197 -28.43 -12.17 -13.34
N SER A 198 -28.22 -13.35 -13.95
CA SER A 198 -29.29 -14.06 -14.68
C SER A 198 -30.10 -14.97 -13.74
N SER A 199 -31.41 -15.05 -13.97
CA SER A 199 -32.37 -15.67 -13.05
C SER A 199 -32.69 -17.13 -13.32
N GLU A 200 -32.13 -17.76 -14.35
CA GLU A 200 -32.80 -18.91 -14.97
C GLU A 200 -32.30 -20.29 -14.56
N ASN A 201 -31.21 -20.44 -13.78
CA ASN A 201 -30.71 -21.77 -13.42
C ASN A 201 -30.27 -21.92 -11.97
N SER A 202 -30.59 -23.07 -11.38
CA SER A 202 -29.94 -23.56 -10.17
C SER A 202 -28.47 -23.85 -10.49
N LEU A 203 -27.58 -22.94 -10.08
CA LEU A 203 -26.16 -23.07 -10.37
C LEU A 203 -25.50 -24.03 -9.36
N SER A 204 -24.82 -25.06 -9.86
CA SER A 204 -23.97 -25.89 -8.98
C SER A 204 -22.61 -25.23 -8.78
N LEU A 205 -22.27 -24.96 -7.52
CA LEU A 205 -20.97 -24.39 -7.11
C LEU A 205 -19.90 -25.47 -6.87
N GLU A 206 -20.25 -26.76 -6.95
CA GLU A 206 -19.35 -27.86 -6.57
C GLU A 206 -18.18 -28.00 -7.55
N LYS A 207 -18.42 -27.80 -8.85
CA LYS A 207 -17.39 -27.93 -9.89
C LYS A 207 -16.20 -27.01 -9.64
N ILE A 208 -16.45 -25.76 -9.22
CA ILE A 208 -15.37 -24.80 -8.95
C ILE A 208 -14.58 -25.11 -7.68
N ASN A 209 -15.15 -25.86 -6.73
CA ASN A 209 -14.45 -26.26 -5.50
C ASN A 209 -13.32 -27.27 -5.75
N LEU A 210 -13.42 -28.01 -6.86
CA LEU A 210 -12.41 -28.98 -7.30
C LEU A 210 -11.23 -28.32 -8.03
N ILE A 211 -11.40 -27.08 -8.52
CA ILE A 211 -10.37 -26.37 -9.29
C ILE A 211 -9.18 -26.02 -8.40
N LYS A 212 -7.99 -26.43 -8.82
CA LYS A 212 -6.70 -26.06 -8.22
C LYS A 212 -5.77 -25.48 -9.28
N ASN A 213 -4.98 -24.48 -8.86
CA ASN A 213 -3.92 -23.87 -9.67
C ASN A 213 -4.36 -23.44 -11.08
N LEU A 214 -5.59 -22.90 -11.21
CA LEU A 214 -6.10 -22.36 -12.45
C LEU A 214 -5.21 -21.22 -12.95
N LYS A 215 -4.71 -21.36 -14.18
CA LYS A 215 -3.99 -20.30 -14.88
C LYS A 215 -4.99 -19.37 -15.53
N ILE A 216 -4.83 -18.07 -15.28
CA ILE A 216 -5.64 -17.02 -15.88
C ILE A 216 -4.73 -15.98 -16.51
N LYS A 217 -5.22 -15.32 -17.55
CA LYS A 217 -4.58 -14.19 -18.21
C LYS A 217 -5.42 -12.94 -17.96
N GLN A 218 -4.84 -11.96 -17.25
CA GLN A 218 -5.51 -10.71 -16.90
C GLN A 218 -4.86 -9.54 -17.64
N LYS A 219 -5.64 -8.80 -18.44
CA LYS A 219 -5.23 -7.46 -18.89
C LYS A 219 -5.35 -6.48 -17.72
N THR A 220 -4.55 -5.40 -17.72
CA THR A 220 -4.64 -4.32 -16.73
C THR A 220 -6.09 -3.82 -16.65
N PRO A 221 -6.82 -3.94 -15.52
CA PRO A 221 -8.26 -3.66 -15.43
C PRO A 221 -8.66 -2.27 -15.93
N ILE A 222 -9.85 -2.14 -16.52
CA ILE A 222 -10.31 -0.86 -17.12
C ILE A 222 -10.24 0.27 -16.09
N ARG A 223 -10.77 0.02 -14.89
CA ARG A 223 -10.84 0.99 -13.78
C ARG A 223 -9.48 1.48 -13.26
N VAL A 224 -8.36 0.89 -13.68
CA VAL A 224 -7.00 1.33 -13.30
C VAL A 224 -6.14 1.76 -14.50
N LEU A 225 -6.67 1.73 -15.73
CA LEU A 225 -5.92 2.09 -16.94
C LEU A 225 -5.44 3.55 -16.93
N HIS A 226 -6.17 4.45 -16.27
CA HIS A 226 -5.75 5.84 -16.09
C HIS A 226 -4.50 6.02 -15.23
N ARG A 227 -4.07 4.96 -14.51
CA ARG A 227 -2.90 4.99 -13.61
C ARG A 227 -1.83 3.97 -13.97
N ARG A 228 -2.15 2.96 -14.80
CA ARG A 228 -1.25 1.85 -15.10
C ARG A 228 -1.23 1.55 -16.59
N PRO A 229 -0.06 1.23 -17.15
CA PRO A 229 0.03 0.86 -18.56
C PRO A 229 -0.79 -0.41 -18.83
N LEU A 230 -1.36 -0.46 -20.03
CA LEU A 230 -2.01 -1.65 -20.54
C LEU A 230 -0.97 -2.77 -20.68
N ALA A 231 -1.21 -3.89 -19.99
CA ALA A 231 -0.38 -5.07 -20.08
C ALA A 231 -1.23 -6.31 -19.79
N SER A 232 -0.90 -7.43 -20.42
CA SER A 232 -1.50 -8.74 -20.10
C SER A 232 -0.54 -9.52 -19.21
N ARG A 233 -1.06 -10.15 -18.15
CA ARG A 233 -0.25 -10.86 -17.17
C ARG A 233 -0.88 -12.19 -16.83
N ASP A 234 -0.07 -13.24 -16.85
CA ASP A 234 -0.48 -14.55 -16.36
C ASP A 234 -0.51 -14.54 -14.83
N ARG A 235 -1.56 -15.13 -14.27
CA ARG A 235 -1.81 -15.25 -12.83
C ARG A 235 -2.29 -16.67 -12.53
N THR A 236 -2.12 -17.07 -11.28
CA THR A 236 -2.59 -18.37 -10.80
C THR A 236 -3.60 -18.18 -9.68
N VAL A 237 -4.80 -18.74 -9.86
CA VAL A 237 -5.78 -18.95 -8.79
C VAL A 237 -5.52 -20.33 -8.22
N HIS A 238 -4.90 -20.39 -7.05
CA HIS A 238 -4.45 -21.65 -6.45
C HIS A 238 -5.61 -22.52 -5.97
N GLN A 239 -6.67 -21.90 -5.46
CA GLN A 239 -7.80 -22.61 -4.90
C GLN A 239 -9.03 -21.69 -4.87
N LEU A 240 -10.18 -22.31 -5.12
CA LEU A 240 -11.51 -21.75 -4.94
C LEU A 240 -12.28 -22.60 -3.93
N ARG A 241 -13.15 -21.95 -3.17
CA ARG A 241 -14.21 -22.61 -2.39
C ARG A 241 -15.44 -21.71 -2.39
N ALA A 242 -16.53 -22.16 -2.97
CA ALA A 242 -17.77 -21.45 -3.03
C ALA A 242 -18.90 -22.19 -2.31
N ARG A 243 -19.81 -21.42 -1.74
CA ARG A 243 -21.05 -21.90 -1.14
C ARG A 243 -22.12 -20.82 -1.20
N TYR A 244 -23.38 -21.24 -1.25
CA TYR A 244 -24.49 -20.34 -1.01
C TYR A 244 -24.48 -19.79 0.42
N LEU A 245 -25.20 -18.68 0.62
CA LEU A 245 -25.48 -18.17 1.95
C LEU A 245 -26.31 -19.19 2.73
N SER A 246 -25.98 -19.37 4.00
CA SER A 246 -26.77 -20.21 4.91
C SER A 246 -28.04 -19.48 5.36
N HIS A 247 -29.03 -20.24 5.82
CA HIS A 247 -30.25 -19.68 6.40
C HIS A 247 -29.97 -18.75 7.59
N ALA A 248 -28.95 -19.08 8.41
CA ALA A 248 -28.54 -18.24 9.54
C ALA A 248 -27.98 -16.88 9.08
N GLU A 249 -27.09 -16.87 8.07
CA GLU A 249 -26.55 -15.62 7.51
C GLU A 249 -27.64 -14.75 6.90
N ILE A 250 -28.63 -15.36 6.23
CA ILE A 250 -29.78 -14.65 5.67
C ILE A 250 -30.62 -14.00 6.79
N ARG A 251 -30.90 -14.74 7.87
CA ARG A 251 -31.63 -14.21 9.03
C ARG A 251 -30.87 -13.05 9.70
N GLU A 252 -29.56 -13.18 9.90
CA GLU A 252 -28.75 -12.11 10.49
C GLU A 252 -28.77 -10.83 9.64
N ILE A 253 -28.73 -10.96 8.30
CA ILE A 253 -28.85 -9.81 7.39
C ILE A 253 -30.21 -9.13 7.55
N GLN A 254 -31.28 -9.91 7.70
CA GLN A 254 -32.64 -9.42 7.88
C GLN A 254 -32.84 -8.73 9.23
N GLU A 255 -32.32 -9.30 10.31
CA GLU A 255 -32.38 -8.72 11.67
C GLU A 255 -31.66 -7.37 11.75
N LYS A 256 -30.55 -7.20 11.04
CA LYS A 256 -29.83 -5.92 10.96
C LYS A 256 -30.54 -4.87 10.09
N ASN A 257 -31.55 -5.26 9.32
CA ASN A 257 -32.31 -4.37 8.43
C ASN A 257 -33.82 -4.60 8.59
N PRO A 258 -34.39 -4.41 9.80
CA PRO A 258 -35.76 -4.81 10.10
C PRO A 258 -36.81 -4.11 9.22
N ASN A 259 -36.49 -2.90 8.74
CA ASN A 259 -37.36 -2.09 7.87
C ASN A 259 -37.34 -2.51 6.40
N LYS A 260 -36.52 -3.49 6.00
CA LYS A 260 -36.51 -4.02 4.63
C LYS A 260 -37.03 -5.43 4.66
N LYS A 261 -38.13 -5.71 3.95
CA LYS A 261 -38.64 -7.08 3.80
C LYS A 261 -37.62 -7.91 3.01
N PHE A 262 -37.21 -9.07 3.54
CA PHE A 262 -36.35 -9.98 2.80
C PHE A 262 -37.11 -10.51 1.59
N ASP A 263 -36.58 -10.27 0.39
CA ASP A 263 -37.11 -10.89 -0.81
C ASP A 263 -36.50 -12.29 -0.95
N TYR A 264 -37.28 -13.31 -0.59
CA TYR A 264 -36.87 -14.72 -0.72
C TYR A 264 -36.55 -15.10 -2.18
N SER A 265 -36.97 -14.32 -3.18
CA SER A 265 -36.58 -14.52 -4.59
C SER A 265 -35.08 -14.35 -4.83
N ILE A 266 -34.33 -13.74 -3.88
CA ILE A 266 -32.88 -13.62 -3.95
C ILE A 266 -32.14 -14.81 -3.35
N MET A 267 -32.86 -15.75 -2.71
CA MET A 267 -32.25 -17.00 -2.27
C MET A 267 -31.68 -17.76 -3.47
N GLY A 268 -30.45 -18.24 -3.34
CA GLY A 268 -29.73 -18.85 -4.45
C GLY A 268 -29.11 -17.87 -5.46
N LYS A 269 -29.34 -16.56 -5.34
CA LYS A 269 -28.65 -15.55 -6.19
C LYS A 269 -27.33 -15.05 -5.59
N PHE A 270 -27.18 -15.15 -4.27
CA PHE A 270 -25.97 -14.73 -3.58
C PHE A 270 -25.18 -15.93 -3.07
N PHE A 271 -23.87 -15.90 -3.30
CA PHE A 271 -22.96 -16.90 -2.81
C PHE A 271 -21.63 -16.27 -2.37
N ILE A 272 -20.95 -16.96 -1.47
CA ILE A 272 -19.62 -16.60 -1.01
C ILE A 272 -18.60 -17.43 -1.77
N VAL A 273 -17.52 -16.79 -2.23
CA VAL A 273 -16.35 -17.47 -2.76
C VAL A 273 -15.09 -17.07 -1.99
N ASP A 274 -14.43 -18.06 -1.42
CA ASP A 274 -13.09 -17.95 -0.86
C ASP A 274 -12.06 -18.26 -1.97
N ILE A 275 -11.12 -17.34 -2.16
CA ILE A 275 -10.17 -17.35 -3.29
C ILE A 275 -8.75 -17.23 -2.75
N LYS A 276 -7.89 -18.21 -3.09
CA LYS A 276 -6.46 -18.15 -2.84
C LYS A 276 -5.71 -17.88 -4.14
N THR A 277 -4.98 -16.78 -4.24
CA THR A 277 -4.34 -16.36 -5.49
C THR A 277 -2.86 -16.04 -5.35
N GLN A 278 -2.18 -16.04 -6.49
CA GLN A 278 -0.88 -15.42 -6.66
C GLN A 278 -0.97 -13.92 -6.36
N ALA A 279 0.12 -13.33 -5.85
CA ALA A 279 0.22 -11.89 -5.67
C ALA A 279 -0.08 -11.11 -6.96
N GLY A 280 -0.76 -9.97 -6.80
CA GLY A 280 -1.10 -9.08 -7.91
C GLY A 280 -2.21 -9.60 -8.84
N THR A 281 -2.99 -10.58 -8.39
CA THR A 281 -4.23 -11.00 -9.07
C THR A 281 -5.36 -10.02 -8.76
N TYR A 282 -6.06 -9.57 -9.79
CA TYR A 282 -7.18 -8.63 -9.68
C TYR A 282 -8.48 -9.42 -9.49
N ILE A 283 -8.97 -9.46 -8.24
CA ILE A 283 -10.03 -10.38 -7.82
C ILE A 283 -11.41 -10.00 -8.36
N LYS A 284 -11.73 -8.70 -8.41
CA LYS A 284 -13.02 -8.23 -8.95
C LYS A 284 -13.13 -8.68 -10.41
N GLU A 285 -12.09 -8.44 -11.19
CA GLU A 285 -12.01 -8.76 -12.60
C GLU A 285 -11.93 -10.27 -12.87
N PHE A 286 -11.36 -11.05 -11.94
CA PHE A 286 -11.48 -12.51 -12.00
C PHE A 286 -12.92 -12.99 -11.77
N ILE A 287 -13.73 -12.25 -11.01
CA ILE A 287 -15.14 -12.62 -10.77
C ILE A 287 -16.01 -12.22 -11.97
N HIS A 288 -16.02 -10.95 -12.35
CA HIS A 288 -16.94 -10.40 -13.36
C HIS A 288 -16.35 -10.35 -14.80
N GLY A 289 -15.16 -10.89 -15.03
CA GLY A 289 -14.52 -11.00 -16.36
C GLY A 289 -13.93 -9.72 -16.96
N ASP A 290 -14.33 -8.55 -16.48
CA ASP A 290 -13.93 -7.22 -17.00
C ASP A 290 -14.14 -7.09 -18.51
N PHE A 291 -15.31 -7.53 -19.00
CA PHE A 291 -15.66 -7.56 -20.43
C PHE A 291 -14.62 -8.35 -21.26
N GLU A 292 -14.45 -9.63 -20.94
CA GLU A 292 -13.52 -10.54 -21.63
C GLU A 292 -12.02 -10.22 -21.48
N ARG A 293 -11.66 -9.29 -20.59
CA ARG A 293 -10.27 -8.86 -20.36
C ARG A 293 -9.53 -9.72 -19.35
N THR A 294 -10.24 -10.54 -18.58
CA THR A 294 -9.72 -11.62 -17.75
C THR A 294 -10.27 -12.96 -18.24
N LYS A 295 -9.40 -13.89 -18.62
CA LYS A 295 -9.79 -15.25 -19.05
C LYS A 295 -8.86 -16.36 -18.55
N PRO A 296 -9.39 -17.53 -18.15
CA PRO A 296 -10.78 -17.72 -17.75
C PRO A 296 -11.11 -16.87 -16.51
N ASN A 297 -12.36 -16.48 -16.36
CA ASN A 297 -12.93 -15.80 -15.18
C ASN A 297 -14.06 -16.64 -14.56
N LEU A 298 -14.60 -16.22 -13.41
CA LEU A 298 -15.61 -16.99 -12.68
C LEU A 298 -16.94 -17.10 -13.44
N CYS A 299 -17.28 -16.12 -14.29
CA CYS A 299 -18.43 -16.22 -15.19
C CYS A 299 -18.22 -17.37 -16.18
N ASP A 300 -17.03 -17.44 -16.81
CA ASP A 300 -16.68 -18.53 -17.74
C ASP A 300 -16.76 -19.91 -17.06
N LEU A 301 -16.29 -20.00 -15.81
CA LEU A 301 -16.25 -21.26 -15.06
C LEU A 301 -17.63 -21.76 -14.63
N LEU A 302 -18.58 -20.84 -14.39
CA LEU A 302 -19.92 -21.15 -13.91
C LEU A 302 -20.98 -21.08 -15.02
N GLY A 303 -20.63 -20.56 -16.21
CA GLY A 303 -21.55 -20.43 -17.34
C GLY A 303 -22.68 -19.42 -17.10
N VAL A 304 -22.48 -18.46 -16.20
CA VAL A 304 -23.47 -17.44 -15.83
C VAL A 304 -22.82 -16.08 -15.61
N ASP A 305 -23.59 -15.01 -15.80
CA ASP A 305 -23.13 -13.66 -15.53
C ASP A 305 -23.12 -13.36 -14.03
N LEU A 306 -21.98 -12.88 -13.54
CA LEU A 306 -21.75 -12.60 -12.13
C LEU A 306 -21.36 -11.14 -11.91
N ASP A 307 -21.63 -10.65 -10.70
CA ASP A 307 -20.96 -9.48 -10.15
C ASP A 307 -20.44 -9.72 -8.74
N ILE A 308 -19.62 -8.78 -8.29
CA ILE A 308 -19.09 -8.75 -6.94
C ILE A 308 -19.75 -7.64 -6.13
N VAL A 309 -20.30 -8.01 -4.97
CA VAL A 309 -20.99 -7.10 -4.05
C VAL A 309 -20.03 -6.57 -3.00
N ALA A 310 -19.19 -7.46 -2.49
CA ALA A 310 -18.25 -7.15 -1.41
C ALA A 310 -17.02 -8.04 -1.49
N LEU A 311 -15.88 -7.50 -1.08
CA LEU A 311 -14.60 -8.22 -1.06
C LEU A 311 -13.85 -7.94 0.22
N ASP A 312 -13.30 -8.99 0.81
CA ASP A 312 -12.42 -8.93 1.97
C ASP A 312 -11.10 -9.61 1.66
N VAL A 313 -10.00 -9.02 2.10
CA VAL A 313 -8.71 -9.70 2.26
C VAL A 313 -8.76 -10.42 3.60
N THR A 314 -8.72 -11.75 3.58
CA THR A 314 -8.86 -12.59 4.78
C THR A 314 -7.51 -13.04 5.34
N SER A 315 -6.48 -13.09 4.51
CA SER A 315 -5.11 -13.41 4.93
C SER A 315 -4.08 -13.02 3.86
N ILE A 316 -2.87 -12.76 4.31
CA ILE A 316 -1.67 -12.56 3.48
C ILE A 316 -0.63 -13.54 4.01
N ASN A 317 -0.15 -14.45 3.16
CA ASN A 317 0.77 -15.52 3.53
C ASN A 317 2.20 -15.00 3.80
N LEU A 318 2.34 -14.09 4.74
CA LEU A 318 3.59 -13.52 5.21
C LEU A 318 3.62 -13.67 6.73
N HIS A 319 4.45 -14.59 7.22
CA HIS A 319 4.79 -14.71 8.64
C HIS A 319 5.70 -13.55 9.03
N TRP A 320 5.08 -12.42 9.41
CA TRP A 320 5.68 -11.12 9.72
C TRP A 320 4.60 -10.16 10.25
N PRO A 321 4.87 -9.19 11.14
CA PRO A 321 6.10 -9.05 11.91
C PRO A 321 6.31 -10.25 12.82
#